data_AF-A0A0Q6U7K0-F1
#
_entry.id   AF-A0A0Q6U7K0-F1
#
_cell.length_a   1.000
_cell.length_b   1.000
_cell.length_c   1.000
_cell.angle_alpha   90.00
_cell.angle_beta   90.00
_cell.angle_gamma   90.00
#
_symmetry.space_group_name_H-M   'P 1'
#
loop_
_entity.id
_entity.type
_entity.pdbx_description
1 polymer ?
#
loop_
_entity_poly.entity_id
_entity_poly.type
_entity_poly.pdbx_seq_one_letter_code
_entity_poly.pdbx_strand_id
1 'polypeptide(L)'
;MDTMMDSPPRLETAPSQAADVLICVVGTADVMQACEADLAVLVANSSVHRVDWRLDDEFGEPPVEADWADGLIVLNSDAWAAPTGCAKLQALLKMAWRCGRTVALCGDALNSLGTLGFAADVPAEAEGLFLCPNGPCSETLREFLDAIQEQPHRGR
;
A
#
# COMPACT_ATOMS: atom_id res chain seq x y z
N MET A 1 -55.49 -23.17 5.06
CA MET A 1 -54.59 -22.83 6.18
C MET A 1 -53.27 -23.52 5.90
N ASP A 2 -52.20 -22.74 6.06
CA ASP A 2 -50.78 -23.11 6.04
C ASP A 2 -50.07 -23.35 4.69
N THR A 3 -49.72 -22.21 4.09
CA THR A 3 -48.40 -21.86 3.57
C THR A 3 -47.25 -22.68 4.15
N MET A 4 -46.47 -23.35 3.30
CA MET A 4 -45.06 -23.60 3.58
C MET A 4 -44.23 -22.87 2.51
N MET A 5 -43.50 -21.87 2.99
CA MET A 5 -42.51 -21.08 2.27
C MET A 5 -41.38 -21.99 1.77
N ASP A 6 -41.28 -22.12 0.46
CA ASP A 6 -40.07 -22.59 -0.21
C ASP A 6 -39.02 -21.46 -0.09
N SER A 7 -38.07 -21.63 0.84
CA SER A 7 -36.97 -20.69 1.00
C SER A 7 -35.99 -20.90 -0.16
N PRO A 8 -35.65 -19.86 -0.95
CA PRO A 8 -34.69 -20.04 -2.04
C PRO A 8 -33.33 -20.43 -1.47
N PRO A 9 -32.53 -21.23 -2.20
CA PRO A 9 -31.22 -21.65 -1.74
C PRO A 9 -30.38 -20.40 -1.48
N ARG A 10 -29.86 -20.27 -0.25
CA ARG A 10 -28.82 -19.29 0.05
C ARG A 10 -27.67 -19.60 -0.88
N LEU A 11 -27.35 -18.65 -1.76
CA LEU A 11 -26.05 -18.60 -2.41
C LEU A 11 -25.03 -18.56 -1.27
N GLU A 12 -24.46 -19.71 -0.95
CA GLU A 12 -23.23 -19.78 -0.19
C GLU A 12 -22.20 -19.06 -1.05
N THR A 13 -21.94 -17.81 -0.70
CA THR A 13 -20.81 -17.06 -1.23
C THR A 13 -19.60 -17.93 -0.93
N ALA A 14 -19.05 -18.57 -1.96
CA ALA A 14 -17.80 -19.31 -1.84
C ALA A 14 -16.81 -18.43 -1.09
N PRO A 15 -16.04 -18.96 -0.12
CA PRO A 15 -14.99 -18.17 0.50
C PRO A 15 -14.14 -17.65 -0.67
N SER A 16 -14.19 -16.34 -0.89
CA SER A 16 -13.32 -15.67 -1.83
C SER A 16 -11.93 -16.15 -1.44
N GLN A 17 -11.26 -16.92 -2.30
CA GLN A 17 -9.83 -17.14 -2.15
C GLN A 17 -9.26 -15.75 -1.92
N ALA A 18 -8.70 -15.50 -0.73
CA ALA A 18 -8.07 -14.22 -0.43
C ALA A 18 -7.09 -13.99 -1.57
N ALA A 19 -7.36 -13.00 -2.41
CA ALA A 19 -6.56 -12.78 -3.59
C ALA A 19 -5.16 -12.43 -3.11
N ASP A 20 -4.15 -13.07 -3.68
CA ASP A 20 -2.76 -12.76 -3.35
C ASP A 20 -2.50 -11.26 -3.57
N VAL A 21 -2.25 -10.55 -2.46
CA VAL A 21 -2.04 -9.10 -2.37
C VAL A 21 -0.57 -8.81 -2.58
N LEU A 22 -0.26 -7.94 -3.53
CA LEU A 22 1.10 -7.47 -3.79
C LEU A 22 1.32 -6.09 -3.16
N ILE A 23 2.36 -5.97 -2.32
CA ILE A 23 2.72 -4.72 -1.64
C ILE A 23 4.12 -4.32 -2.04
N CYS A 24 4.26 -3.11 -2.58
CA CYS A 24 5.55 -2.51 -2.89
C CYS A 24 6.01 -1.65 -1.71
N VAL A 25 7.11 -2.05 -1.07
CA VAL A 25 7.78 -1.27 -0.03
C VAL A 25 8.92 -0.48 -0.66
N VAL A 26 8.92 0.83 -0.47
CA VAL A 26 9.87 1.76 -1.09
C VAL A 26 10.71 2.43 -0.01
N GLY A 27 12.03 2.40 -0.16
CA GLY A 27 12.97 2.93 0.83
C GLY A 27 14.42 2.73 0.43
N THR A 28 15.36 3.19 1.25
CA THR A 28 16.78 2.78 1.15
C THR A 28 16.98 1.45 1.88
N ALA A 29 18.07 0.73 1.58
CA ALA A 29 18.36 -0.54 2.25
C ALA A 29 18.43 -0.38 3.79
N ASP A 30 19.07 0.68 4.27
CA ASP A 30 19.22 0.97 5.70
C ASP A 30 17.87 1.18 6.40
N VAL A 31 16.96 1.95 5.78
CA VAL A 31 15.63 2.22 6.37
C VAL A 31 14.76 0.98 6.34
N MET A 32 14.77 0.21 5.25
CA MET A 32 14.06 -1.06 5.19
C MET A 32 14.53 -2.02 6.29
N GLN A 33 15.85 -2.11 6.50
CA GLN A 33 16.41 -2.94 7.57
C GLN A 33 16.01 -2.45 8.96
N ALA A 34 16.04 -1.13 9.20
CA ALA A 34 15.65 -0.55 10.48
C ALA A 34 14.17 -0.79 10.81
N CYS A 35 13.29 -0.80 9.80
CA CYS A 35 11.85 -0.99 9.94
C CYS A 35 11.41 -2.46 9.82
N GLU A 36 12.32 -3.42 9.65
CA GLU A 36 11.97 -4.80 9.33
C GLU A 36 11.06 -5.46 10.39
N ALA A 37 11.23 -5.10 11.67
CA ALA A 37 10.39 -5.61 12.75
C ALA A 37 8.91 -5.20 12.58
N ASP A 38 8.65 -3.96 12.12
CA ASP A 38 7.30 -3.48 11.85
C ASP A 38 6.76 -4.03 10.53
N LEU A 39 7.61 -4.15 9.50
CA LEU A 39 7.26 -4.74 8.21
C LEU A 39 6.99 -6.25 8.28
N ALA A 40 7.44 -6.93 9.34
CA ALA A 40 7.20 -8.36 9.54
C ALA A 40 5.70 -8.72 9.56
N VAL A 41 4.83 -7.76 9.88
CA VAL A 41 3.36 -7.91 9.77
C VAL A 41 2.93 -8.29 8.36
N LEU A 42 3.61 -7.78 7.33
CA LEU A 42 3.31 -8.09 5.92
C LEU A 42 3.61 -9.56 5.62
N VAL A 43 4.72 -10.09 6.16
CA VAL A 43 5.17 -11.47 5.90
C VAL A 43 4.40 -12.49 6.76
N ALA A 44 3.84 -12.06 7.88
CA ALA A 44 3.00 -12.91 8.73
C ALA A 44 1.71 -13.37 8.03
N ASN A 45 1.28 -12.66 6.99
CA ASN A 45 0.14 -13.04 6.17
C ASN A 45 0.62 -13.76 4.90
N SER A 46 0.29 -15.05 4.77
CA SER A 46 0.71 -15.87 3.61
C SER A 46 0.10 -15.44 2.28
N SER A 47 -0.96 -14.62 2.29
CA SER A 47 -1.56 -14.06 1.07
C SER A 47 -0.90 -12.74 0.62
N VAL A 48 0.09 -12.25 1.37
CA VAL A 48 0.77 -10.99 1.07
C VAL A 48 2.15 -11.27 0.48
N HIS A 49 2.36 -10.76 -0.72
CA HIS A 49 3.65 -10.74 -1.40
C HIS A 49 4.26 -9.35 -1.27
N ARG A 50 5.39 -9.27 -0.57
CA ARG A 50 6.18 -8.04 -0.48
C ARG A 50 7.22 -8.00 -1.59
N VAL A 51 7.29 -6.87 -2.28
CA VAL A 51 8.40 -6.51 -3.17
C VAL A 51 9.08 -5.25 -2.64
N ASP A 52 10.40 -5.26 -2.59
CA ASP A 52 11.19 -4.13 -2.13
C ASP A 52 11.73 -3.34 -3.32
N TRP A 53 11.40 -2.05 -3.38
CA TRP A 53 12.05 -1.09 -4.26
C TRP A 53 13.07 -0.28 -3.46
N ARG A 54 14.34 -0.62 -3.65
CA ARG A 54 15.46 0.08 -3.04
C ARG A 54 15.88 1.27 -3.89
N LEU A 55 15.91 2.44 -3.26
CA LEU A 55 16.18 3.71 -3.93
C LEU A 55 17.68 3.99 -4.09
N ASP A 56 18.50 3.31 -3.30
CA ASP A 56 19.96 3.38 -3.25
C ASP A 56 20.66 2.34 -4.15
N ASP A 57 19.90 1.46 -4.81
CA ASP A 57 20.44 0.57 -5.84
C ASP A 57 20.88 1.36 -7.08
N GLU A 58 21.87 0.83 -7.82
CA GLU A 58 22.37 1.42 -9.08
C GLU A 58 21.17 1.71 -9.99
N PHE A 59 20.86 3.00 -10.22
CA PHE A 59 19.74 3.54 -11.00
C PHE A 59 18.39 3.73 -10.29
N GLY A 60 18.17 3.14 -9.10
CA GLY A 60 16.94 3.29 -8.31
C GLY A 60 15.68 2.98 -9.12
N GLU A 61 15.74 2.03 -10.05
CA GLU A 61 14.60 1.69 -10.90
C GLU A 61 13.55 0.89 -10.11
N PRO A 62 12.26 1.17 -10.29
CA PRO A 62 11.22 0.37 -9.67
C PRO A 62 11.24 -1.06 -10.25
N PRO A 63 10.97 -2.07 -9.42
CA PRO A 63 10.67 -3.40 -9.93
C PRO A 63 9.43 -3.33 -10.80
N VAL A 64 9.34 -4.16 -11.84
CA VAL A 64 8.22 -4.18 -12.79
C VAL A 64 6.91 -4.43 -12.04
N GLU A 65 6.96 -5.21 -10.97
CA GLU A 65 5.86 -5.57 -10.10
C GLU A 65 5.21 -4.36 -9.40
N ALA A 66 5.97 -3.29 -9.15
CA ALA A 66 5.48 -2.09 -8.45
C ALA A 66 4.31 -1.44 -9.19
N ASP A 67 4.30 -1.51 -10.53
CA ASP A 67 3.23 -0.94 -11.36
C ASP A 67 1.87 -1.62 -11.16
N TRP A 68 1.84 -2.82 -10.58
CA TRP A 68 0.61 -3.60 -10.31
C TRP A 68 0.42 -3.95 -8.85
N ALA A 69 1.26 -3.41 -7.95
CA ALA A 69 1.07 -3.58 -6.52
C ALA A 69 -0.31 -3.06 -6.11
N ASP A 70 -0.99 -3.80 -5.24
CA ASP A 70 -2.28 -3.45 -4.66
C ASP A 70 -2.12 -2.37 -3.58
N GLY A 71 -0.95 -2.35 -2.92
CA GLY A 71 -0.58 -1.36 -1.93
C GLY A 71 0.86 -0.85 -2.09
N LEU A 72 1.09 0.40 -1.67
CA LEU A 72 2.43 0.97 -1.58
C LEU A 72 2.72 1.48 -0.17
N ILE A 73 3.93 1.20 0.32
CA ILE A 73 4.44 1.74 1.58
C ILE A 73 5.74 2.49 1.27
N VAL A 74 5.78 3.79 1.53
CA VAL A 74 6.97 4.62 1.31
C VAL A 74 7.59 4.99 2.65
N LEU A 75 8.79 4.47 2.90
CA LEU A 75 9.45 4.52 4.21
C LEU A 75 10.35 5.74 4.43
N ASN A 76 10.81 6.41 3.37
CA ASN A 76 11.78 7.51 3.48
C ASN A 76 11.52 8.65 2.49
N SER A 77 11.92 9.87 2.84
CA SER A 77 12.02 11.02 1.94
C SER A 77 13.36 11.18 1.22
N ASP A 78 14.41 10.44 1.57
CA ASP A 78 15.68 10.52 0.81
C ASP A 78 15.50 10.09 -0.65
N ALA A 79 14.40 9.40 -0.95
CA ALA A 79 13.88 9.16 -2.30
C ALA A 79 13.80 10.43 -3.17
N TRP A 80 13.55 11.58 -2.53
CA TRP A 80 13.37 12.87 -3.18
C TRP A 80 14.69 13.62 -3.37
N ALA A 81 15.75 13.20 -2.69
CA ALA A 81 17.09 13.77 -2.82
C ALA A 81 17.87 13.22 -4.02
N ALA A 82 17.50 12.03 -4.54
CA ALA A 82 18.09 11.46 -5.75
C ALA A 82 17.41 12.00 -7.03
N PRO A 83 18.16 12.64 -7.96
CA PRO A 83 17.58 13.31 -9.14
C PRO A 83 16.72 12.42 -10.06
N THR A 84 16.99 11.10 -10.10
CA THR A 84 16.30 10.13 -10.98
C THR A 84 15.26 9.28 -10.25
N GLY A 85 15.52 8.85 -9.01
CA GLY A 85 14.59 8.06 -8.20
C GLY A 85 13.31 8.82 -7.83
N CYS A 86 13.45 10.14 -7.63
CA CYS A 86 12.34 11.03 -7.29
C CYS A 86 11.24 11.08 -8.37
N ALA A 87 11.62 11.16 -9.66
CA ALA A 87 10.65 11.27 -10.75
C ALA A 87 9.83 9.99 -10.96
N LYS A 88 10.47 8.82 -10.86
CA LYS A 88 9.78 7.53 -10.98
C LYS A 88 8.88 7.29 -9.78
N LEU A 89 9.33 7.61 -8.57
CA LEU A 89 8.51 7.47 -7.36
C LEU A 89 7.27 8.39 -7.42
N GLN A 90 7.45 9.63 -7.86
CA GLN A 90 6.34 10.56 -8.10
C GLN A 90 5.33 9.99 -9.10
N ALA A 91 5.80 9.44 -10.22
CA ALA A 91 4.94 8.86 -11.24
C ALA A 91 4.16 7.66 -10.70
N LEU A 92 4.84 6.76 -9.99
CA LEU A 92 4.24 5.59 -9.37
C LEU A 92 3.17 5.99 -8.34
N LEU A 93 3.49 6.91 -7.43
CA LEU A 93 2.56 7.40 -6.42
C LEU A 93 1.31 8.05 -7.03
N LYS A 94 1.49 8.91 -8.04
CA LYS A 94 0.36 9.52 -8.76
C LYS A 94 -0.51 8.47 -9.45
N MET A 95 0.11 7.50 -10.10
CA MET A 95 -0.61 6.43 -10.79
C MET A 95 -1.38 5.55 -9.80
N ALA A 96 -0.72 5.12 -8.73
CA ALA A 96 -1.34 4.29 -7.71
C ALA A 96 -2.53 4.99 -7.06
N TRP A 97 -2.36 6.25 -6.67
CA TRP A 97 -3.42 7.06 -6.09
C TRP A 97 -4.60 7.25 -7.05
N ARG A 98 -4.31 7.59 -8.32
CA ARG A 98 -5.36 7.74 -9.35
C ARG A 98 -6.10 6.43 -9.64
N CYS A 99 -5.44 5.30 -9.46
CA CYS A 99 -6.02 3.97 -9.59
C CYS A 99 -6.79 3.51 -8.34
N GLY A 100 -6.78 4.29 -7.26
CA GLY A 100 -7.48 3.97 -6.01
C GLY A 100 -6.77 2.95 -5.13
N ARG A 101 -5.45 2.76 -5.32
CA ARG A 101 -4.66 1.83 -4.50
C ARG A 101 -4.38 2.41 -3.13
N THR A 102 -4.22 1.54 -2.15
CA THR A 102 -3.87 1.94 -0.78
C THR A 102 -2.40 2.39 -0.72
N VAL A 103 -2.15 3.55 -0.11
CA VAL A 103 -0.83 4.15 0.02
C VAL A 103 -0.56 4.46 1.50
N ALA A 104 0.59 4.02 2.01
CA ALA A 104 1.13 4.45 3.30
C ALA A 104 2.36 5.33 3.07
N LEU A 105 2.37 6.51 3.67
CA LEU A 105 3.51 7.42 3.70
C LEU A 105 4.06 7.44 5.13
N CYS A 106 5.34 7.11 5.29
CA CYS A 106 5.97 7.02 6.60
C CYS A 106 7.14 8.00 6.75
N GLY A 107 7.28 8.55 7.96
CA GLY A 107 8.34 9.50 8.30
C GLY A 107 8.32 10.71 7.38
N ASP A 108 9.47 11.03 6.80
CA ASP A 108 9.58 12.17 5.91
C ASP A 108 8.86 11.98 4.56
N ALA A 109 8.42 10.75 4.22
CA ALA A 109 7.65 10.51 2.99
C ALA A 109 6.31 11.27 2.99
N LEU A 110 5.84 11.76 4.15
CA LEU A 110 4.71 12.68 4.26
C LEU A 110 4.89 13.95 3.40
N ASN A 111 6.13 14.38 3.14
CA ASN A 111 6.41 15.52 2.25
C ASN A 111 5.92 15.29 0.80
N SER A 112 5.64 14.03 0.43
CA SER A 112 5.09 13.67 -0.88
C SER A 112 3.59 13.93 -1.02
N LEU A 113 2.88 14.33 0.05
CA LEU A 113 1.44 14.65 0.00
C LEU A 113 1.08 15.66 -1.09
N GLY A 114 1.93 16.68 -1.30
CA GLY A 114 1.74 17.66 -2.37
C GLY A 114 1.81 17.05 -3.77
N THR A 115 2.55 15.95 -3.95
CA THR A 115 2.62 15.21 -5.23
C THR A 115 1.31 14.47 -5.53
N LEU A 116 0.61 14.04 -4.49
CA LEU A 116 -0.70 13.40 -4.58
C LEU A 116 -1.84 14.43 -4.73
N GLY A 117 -1.54 15.73 -4.67
CA GLY A 117 -2.52 16.80 -4.83
C GLY A 117 -3.19 17.23 -3.52
N PHE A 118 -2.70 16.77 -2.37
CA PHE A 118 -3.18 17.26 -1.07
C PHE A 118 -2.59 18.63 -0.76
N ALA A 119 -3.43 19.50 -0.21
CA ALA A 119 -2.99 20.81 0.27
C ALA A 119 -2.21 20.66 1.58
N ALA A 120 -1.18 21.47 1.77
CA ALA A 120 -0.27 21.38 2.92
C ALA A 120 -0.91 21.75 4.27
N ASP A 121 -2.11 22.35 4.24
CA ASP A 121 -2.84 22.91 5.37
C ASP A 121 -4.06 22.07 5.78
N VAL A 122 -4.35 20.97 5.07
CA VAL A 122 -5.50 20.10 5.35
C VAL A 122 -4.98 18.79 5.95
N PRO A 123 -5.52 18.31 7.08
CA PRO A 123 -5.26 16.94 7.51
C PRO A 123 -5.72 16.01 6.39
N ALA A 124 -4.76 15.40 5.71
CA ALA A 124 -5.01 14.54 4.55
C ALA A 124 -5.58 13.21 5.04
N GLU A 125 -6.84 13.24 5.47
CA GLU A 125 -7.65 12.05 5.69
C GLU A 125 -8.35 11.74 4.37
N ALA A 126 -7.86 10.70 3.70
CA ALA A 126 -8.48 10.18 2.50
C ALA A 126 -8.53 8.66 2.60
N GLU A 127 -9.63 8.08 2.15
CA GLU A 127 -9.80 6.64 2.11
C GLU A 127 -8.66 6.01 1.30
N GLY A 128 -8.00 5.00 1.89
CA GLY A 128 -6.83 4.36 1.29
C GLY A 128 -5.51 5.12 1.46
N LEU A 129 -5.45 6.25 2.17
CA LEU A 129 -4.22 6.95 2.50
C LEU A 129 -3.90 6.82 3.99
N PHE A 130 -2.73 6.27 4.31
CA PHE A 130 -2.22 6.08 5.66
C PHE A 130 -1.00 6.97 5.89
N LEU A 131 -1.01 7.76 6.96
CA LEU A 131 0.08 8.67 7.30
C LEU A 131 0.73 8.23 8.61
N CYS A 132 2.01 7.87 8.55
CA CYS A 132 2.77 7.36 9.67
C CYS A 132 3.94 8.30 9.98
N PRO A 133 3.73 9.44 10.66
CA PRO A 133 4.75 10.49 10.81
C PRO A 133 6.01 10.04 11.56
N ASN A 134 5.92 9.01 12.40
CA ASN A 134 7.04 8.48 13.17
C ASN A 134 7.71 7.25 12.52
N GLY A 135 7.35 6.93 11.28
CA GLY A 135 7.74 5.68 10.62
C GLY A 135 6.61 4.64 10.63
N PRO A 136 6.79 3.50 9.94
CA PRO A 136 5.79 2.45 9.94
C PRO A 136 5.60 1.90 11.36
N CYS A 137 4.37 1.57 11.72
CA CYS A 137 4.10 0.82 12.94
C CYS A 137 3.21 -0.38 12.64
N SER A 138 3.45 -1.47 13.36
CA SER A 138 2.75 -2.73 13.17
C SER A 138 1.22 -2.61 13.22
N GLU A 139 0.66 -1.69 14.01
CA GLU A 139 -0.79 -1.47 14.12
C GLU A 139 -1.37 -0.84 12.85
N THR A 140 -0.84 0.30 12.42
CA THR A 140 -1.26 0.98 11.19
C THR A 140 -1.03 0.12 9.94
N LEU A 141 0.02 -0.71 9.93
CA LEU A 141 0.23 -1.65 8.82
C LEU A 141 -0.83 -2.77 8.77
N ARG A 142 -1.43 -3.17 9.90
CA ARG A 142 -2.58 -4.09 9.87
C ARG A 142 -3.81 -3.41 9.31
N GLU A 143 -4.12 -2.20 9.76
CA GLU A 143 -5.23 -1.41 9.21
C GLU A 143 -5.07 -1.16 7.71
N PHE A 144 -3.83 -0.91 7.26
CA PHE A 144 -3.49 -0.79 5.85
C PHE A 144 -3.81 -2.07 5.06
N LEU A 145 -3.47 -3.24 5.61
CA LEU A 145 -3.78 -4.54 4.99
C LEU A 145 -5.29 -4.79 4.94
N ASP A 146 -5.99 -4.52 6.03
CA ASP A 146 -7.45 -4.66 6.11
C ASP A 146 -8.11 -3.77 5.06
N ALA A 147 -7.67 -2.52 4.93
CA ALA A 147 -8.17 -1.60 3.90
C ALA A 147 -7.95 -2.13 2.49
N ILE A 148 -6.79 -2.72 2.16
CA ILE A 148 -6.55 -3.34 0.84
C ILE A 148 -7.52 -4.51 0.58
N GLN A 149 -7.75 -5.35 1.59
CA GLN A 149 -8.65 -6.50 1.46
C GLN A 149 -10.10 -6.10 1.30
N GLU A 150 -10.50 -4.97 1.91
CA GLU A 150 -11.85 -4.40 1.79
C GLU A 150 -12.06 -3.69 0.45
N GLN A 151 -11.00 -3.32 -0.27
CA GLN A 151 -11.17 -2.75 -1.61
C GLN A 151 -11.82 -3.78 -2.53
N PRO A 152 -12.91 -3.41 -3.25
CA PRO A 152 -13.47 -4.28 -4.26
C PRO A 152 -12.40 -4.49 -5.32
N HIS A 153 -11.75 -5.67 -5.27
CA HIS A 153 -10.67 -6.03 -6.18
C HIS A 153 -11.19 -5.82 -7.59
N ARG A 154 -10.74 -4.74 -8.25
CA ARG A 154 -11.17 -4.42 -9.60
C ARG A 154 -10.52 -5.46 -10.49
N GLY A 155 -11.32 -6.50 -10.77
CA GLY A 155 -11.01 -7.70 -11.54
C GLY A 155 -9.62 -7.71 -12.15
N ARG A 156 -8.72 -8.50 -11.54
CA ARG A 156 -7.55 -9.04 -12.24
C ARG A 156 -7.99 -9.75 -13.53
#